data_AF-A0A9P6TN29-F1
#
_entry.id   AF-A0A9P6TN29-F1
#
_cell.length_a   1.000
_cell.length_b   1.000
_cell.length_c   1.000
_cell.angle_alpha   90.00
_cell.angle_beta   90.00
_cell.angle_gamma   90.00
#
_symmetry.space_group_name_H-M   'P 1'
#
loop_
_entity.id
_entity.type
_entity.pdbx_description
1 polymer ?
#
loop_
_entity_poly.entity_id
_entity_poly.type
_entity_poly.pdbx_seq_one_letter_code
_entity_poly.pdbx_strand_id
1 'polypeptide(L)'
;MAQDQDRWPVQNTMAQTHDESANYINTSRSSLLLSNRRTTMLFGDRTQPPAENPNNSPELNAQRKCELETVQNLNRAIETSIQHAEETTDKIKQLAQTVDQTDKLLDLWTKILSQAEHTKRLLEDPNWQGMDMCRLRLRSYDDQDMVMAQKEEDSERLMKDEEKERAKGDYKKERRRKKKRDDTHFS
;
A
#
# COMPACT_ATOMS: atom_id res chain seq x y z
N MET A 1 -20.16 -34.17 -27.34
CA MET A 1 -19.92 -32.93 -28.13
C MET A 1 -20.95 -31.93 -27.63
N ALA A 2 -20.68 -31.24 -26.53
CA ALA A 2 -19.97 -29.96 -26.46
C ALA A 2 -20.70 -28.86 -27.26
N GLN A 3 -21.42 -28.00 -26.53
CA GLN A 3 -21.48 -26.54 -26.63
C GLN A 3 -22.85 -26.05 -26.13
N ASP A 4 -22.90 -25.64 -24.86
CA ASP A 4 -24.01 -24.85 -24.32
C ASP A 4 -23.49 -23.41 -24.15
N GLN A 5 -23.85 -22.57 -25.11
CA GLN A 5 -23.66 -21.13 -25.05
C GLN A 5 -24.93 -20.55 -24.44
N ASP A 6 -24.92 -20.28 -23.14
CA ASP A 6 -25.88 -19.35 -22.54
C ASP A 6 -25.14 -18.25 -21.77
N ARG A 7 -25.11 -17.11 -22.45
CA ARG A 7 -24.53 -15.84 -22.05
C ARG A 7 -25.55 -15.11 -21.20
N TRP A 8 -25.32 -15.00 -19.90
CA TRP A 8 -26.01 -14.03 -19.04
C TRP A 8 -25.03 -12.95 -18.56
N PRO A 9 -25.34 -11.65 -18.73
CA PRO A 9 -24.59 -10.60 -18.06
C PRO A 9 -25.00 -10.56 -16.59
N VAL A 10 -24.05 -10.71 -15.67
CA VAL A 10 -24.31 -10.47 -14.25
C VAL A 10 -24.45 -8.95 -14.06
N GLN A 11 -25.69 -8.47 -14.11
CA GLN A 11 -26.07 -7.20 -13.48
C GLN A 11 -26.05 -7.44 -11.98
N ASN A 12 -25.04 -6.91 -11.29
CA ASN A 12 -25.04 -6.87 -9.83
C ASN A 12 -25.60 -5.52 -9.38
N THR A 13 -26.92 -5.48 -9.22
CA THR A 13 -27.65 -4.44 -8.50
C THR A 13 -28.29 -5.06 -7.27
N MET A 14 -27.62 -4.98 -6.13
CA MET A 14 -28.20 -4.89 -4.79
C MET A 14 -27.21 -4.03 -3.98
N ALA A 15 -27.46 -2.74 -3.73
CA ALA A 15 -28.41 -2.22 -2.76
C ALA A 15 -28.16 -2.77 -1.34
N GLN A 16 -27.26 -2.11 -0.62
CA GLN A 16 -27.26 -1.91 0.84
C GLN A 16 -26.23 -0.80 1.10
N THR A 17 -26.63 0.47 1.14
CA THR A 17 -27.06 1.18 2.36
C THR A 17 -26.15 0.84 3.54
N HIS A 18 -25.16 1.70 3.79
CA HIS A 18 -24.70 2.15 5.11
C HIS A 18 -23.30 2.75 4.96
N ASP A 19 -23.23 4.02 4.56
CA ASP A 19 -22.11 4.86 4.97
C ASP A 19 -22.57 6.31 5.17
N GLU A 20 -23.65 6.46 5.93
CA GLU A 20 -24.21 7.75 6.34
C GLU A 20 -24.17 7.85 7.88
N SER A 21 -23.02 7.52 8.47
CA SER A 21 -22.82 7.60 9.92
C SER A 21 -21.55 8.35 10.35
N ALA A 22 -20.75 8.84 9.40
CA ALA A 22 -19.52 9.58 9.71
C ALA A 22 -19.69 11.11 9.77
N ASN A 23 -20.92 11.64 9.88
CA ASN A 23 -21.15 13.09 9.87
C ASN A 23 -22.19 13.62 10.86
N TYR A 24 -22.26 13.02 12.06
CA TYR A 24 -23.10 13.51 13.16
C TYR A 24 -22.32 13.69 14.46
N ILE A 25 -21.20 14.42 14.44
CA ILE A 25 -20.65 15.02 15.67
C ILE A 25 -20.14 16.43 15.36
N ASN A 26 -21.01 17.31 14.84
CA ASN A 26 -20.74 18.75 15.00
C ASN A 26 -22.00 19.61 14.84
N THR A 27 -23.04 19.34 15.63
CA THR A 27 -24.16 20.29 15.78
C THR A 27 -24.65 20.24 17.21
N SER A 28 -23.89 20.88 18.10
CA SER A 28 -24.37 21.47 19.35
C SER A 28 -23.29 22.37 19.94
N ARG A 29 -22.78 23.31 19.13
CA ARG A 29 -22.28 24.58 19.67
C ARG A 29 -23.46 25.56 19.72
N SER A 30 -24.48 25.17 20.47
CA SER A 30 -25.54 26.08 20.88
C SER A 30 -24.88 27.13 21.76
N SER A 31 -24.86 28.34 21.21
CA SER A 31 -24.58 29.60 21.86
C SER A 31 -25.43 29.75 23.12
N LEU A 32 -24.97 29.18 24.24
CA LEU A 32 -25.32 29.70 25.54
C LEU A 32 -24.48 30.96 25.71
N LEU A 33 -25.09 32.07 25.29
CA LEU A 33 -24.84 33.36 25.89
C LEU A 33 -24.74 33.14 27.40
N LEU A 34 -23.52 33.28 27.91
CA LEU A 34 -23.24 33.45 29.32
C LEU A 34 -23.98 34.71 29.77
N SER A 35 -25.27 34.55 30.08
CA SER A 35 -26.05 35.48 30.86
C SER A 35 -25.39 35.58 32.23
N ASN A 36 -24.58 36.62 32.40
CA ASN A 36 -24.33 37.34 33.64
C ASN A 36 -24.23 36.51 34.93
N ARG A 37 -23.22 35.63 35.01
CA ARG A 37 -22.64 35.23 36.32
C ARG A 37 -21.12 35.20 36.32
N ARG A 38 -20.49 35.97 35.45
CA ARG A 38 -19.02 36.01 35.32
C ARG A 38 -18.47 37.43 35.53
N THR A 39 -18.88 38.07 36.63
CA THR A 39 -18.28 39.33 37.11
C THR A 39 -18.06 39.24 38.61
N THR A 40 -17.10 38.41 39.00
CA THR A 40 -16.35 38.45 40.28
C THR A 40 -15.36 37.29 40.29
N MET A 41 -14.49 37.23 39.29
CA MET A 41 -13.22 36.53 39.39
C MET A 41 -12.12 37.59 39.34
N LEU A 42 -11.97 38.29 40.45
CA LEU A 42 -10.69 38.94 40.74
C LEU A 42 -9.68 37.82 41.00
N PHE A 43 -8.49 38.01 40.44
CA PHE A 43 -7.32 37.15 40.54
C PHE A 43 -6.91 36.93 42.01
N GLY A 44 -7.59 35.99 42.68
CA GLY A 44 -7.17 35.43 43.96
C GLY A 44 -6.57 34.06 43.69
N ASP A 45 -5.39 33.84 44.24
CA ASP A 45 -4.69 32.55 44.21
C ASP A 45 -5.66 31.43 44.66
N ARG A 46 -6.01 30.52 43.73
CA ARG A 46 -7.02 29.46 43.95
C ARG A 46 -6.62 28.44 45.02
N THR A 47 -5.43 28.56 45.56
CA THR A 47 -4.87 27.71 46.62
C THR A 47 -5.09 28.26 48.02
N GLN A 48 -5.55 29.51 48.17
CA GLN A 48 -5.78 30.11 49.49
C GLN A 48 -7.24 29.94 49.94
N PRO A 49 -7.49 29.52 51.20
CA PRO A 49 -8.83 29.52 51.75
C PRO A 49 -9.42 30.94 51.68
N PRO A 50 -10.73 31.09 51.43
CA PRO A 50 -11.37 32.41 51.40
C PRO A 50 -11.04 33.14 52.69
N ALA A 51 -10.45 34.33 52.59
CA ALA A 51 -10.29 35.22 53.73
C ALA A 51 -11.66 35.34 54.42
N GLU A 52 -11.70 35.11 55.74
CA GLU A 52 -12.93 35.24 56.51
C GLU A 52 -13.54 36.59 56.22
N ASN A 53 -14.75 36.60 55.65
CA ASN A 53 -15.42 37.85 55.40
C ASN A 53 -15.89 38.38 56.76
N PRO A 54 -15.33 39.49 57.26
CA PRO A 54 -15.64 40.01 58.60
C PRO A 54 -17.09 40.51 58.72
N ASN A 55 -17.81 40.64 57.60
CA ASN A 55 -19.22 41.02 57.55
C ASN A 55 -20.22 39.83 57.59
N ASN A 56 -19.74 38.59 57.58
CA ASN A 56 -20.60 37.40 57.63
C ASN A 56 -20.69 36.81 59.04
N SER A 57 -21.80 36.13 59.35
CA SER A 57 -21.88 35.31 60.56
C SER A 57 -20.84 34.16 60.50
N PRO A 58 -20.27 33.75 61.65
CA PRO A 58 -19.27 32.70 61.70
C PRO A 58 -19.77 31.36 61.16
N GLU A 59 -21.07 31.07 61.33
CA GLU A 59 -21.74 29.88 60.82
C GLU A 59 -21.78 29.85 59.27
N LEU A 60 -22.10 30.98 58.64
CA LEU A 60 -22.12 31.10 57.18
C LEU A 60 -20.71 30.96 56.58
N ASN A 61 -19.69 31.49 57.26
CA ASN A 61 -18.30 31.33 56.84
C ASN A 61 -17.84 29.86 56.98
N ALA A 62 -18.25 29.15 58.04
CA ALA A 62 -17.97 27.73 58.21
C ALA A 62 -18.64 26.87 57.13
N GLN A 63 -19.92 27.14 56.82
CA GLN A 63 -20.63 26.46 55.74
C GLN A 63 -19.93 26.63 54.39
N ARG A 64 -19.53 27.86 54.04
CA ARG A 64 -18.82 28.14 52.77
C ARG A 64 -17.47 27.45 52.69
N LYS A 65 -16.73 27.30 53.79
CA LYS A 65 -15.47 26.54 53.83
C LYS A 65 -15.75 25.06 53.52
N CYS A 66 -16.79 24.47 54.11
CA CYS A 66 -17.19 23.08 53.85
C CYS A 66 -17.64 22.87 52.40
N GLU A 67 -18.44 23.78 51.84
CA GLU A 67 -18.86 23.73 50.44
C GLU A 67 -17.65 23.80 49.49
N LEU A 68 -16.68 24.68 49.78
CA LEU A 68 -15.46 24.82 48.98
C LEU A 68 -14.56 23.58 49.08
N GLU A 69 -14.37 23.02 50.27
CA GLU A 69 -13.65 21.76 50.46
C GLU A 69 -14.30 20.61 49.68
N THR A 70 -15.63 20.53 49.70
CA THR A 70 -16.39 19.53 48.94
C THR A 70 -16.15 19.70 47.44
N VAL A 71 -16.21 20.93 46.92
CA VAL A 71 -15.94 21.22 45.50
C VAL A 71 -14.48 20.90 45.13
N GLN A 72 -13.51 21.19 46.00
CA GLN A 72 -12.11 20.84 45.77
C GLN A 72 -11.90 19.32 45.72
N ASN A 73 -12.54 18.58 46.62
CA ASN A 73 -12.49 17.12 46.63
C ASN A 73 -13.13 16.52 45.37
N LEU A 74 -14.27 17.07 44.93
CA LEU A 74 -14.90 16.65 43.67
C LEU A 74 -14.02 16.94 42.46
N ASN A 75 -13.40 18.12 42.40
CA ASN A 75 -12.47 18.44 41.31
C ASN A 75 -11.29 17.46 41.27
N ARG A 76 -10.69 17.14 42.43
CA ARG A 76 -9.61 16.13 42.50
C ARG A 76 -10.10 14.76 42.03
N ALA A 77 -11.29 14.32 42.45
CA ALA A 77 -11.84 13.03 42.04
C ALA A 77 -12.08 12.97 40.51
N ILE A 78 -12.57 14.07 39.92
CA ILE A 78 -12.75 14.18 38.47
C ILE A 78 -11.38 14.16 37.77
N GLU A 79 -10.40 14.90 38.26
CA GLU A 79 -9.03 14.89 37.73
C GLU A 79 -8.42 13.48 37.76
N THR A 80 -8.58 12.75 38.87
CA THR A 80 -8.11 11.35 38.94
C THR A 80 -8.87 10.43 37.99
N SER A 81 -10.17 10.64 37.80
CA SER A 81 -10.95 9.84 36.85
C SER A 81 -10.54 10.12 35.41
N ILE A 82 -10.22 11.37 35.08
CA ILE A 82 -9.69 11.76 33.77
C ILE A 82 -8.33 11.11 33.56
N GLN A 83 -7.45 11.17 34.56
CA GLN A 83 -6.15 10.50 34.50
C GLN A 83 -6.29 8.99 34.26
N HIS A 84 -7.18 8.31 34.97
CA HIS A 84 -7.42 6.88 34.74
C HIS A 84 -8.02 6.58 33.37
N ALA A 85 -8.87 7.46 32.84
CA ALA A 85 -9.40 7.32 31.48
C ALA A 85 -8.29 7.49 30.42
N GLU A 86 -7.37 8.44 30.63
CA GLU A 86 -6.19 8.62 29.79
C GLU A 86 -5.26 7.40 29.85
N GLU A 87 -4.94 6.91 31.05
CA GLU A 87 -4.14 5.69 31.25
C GLU A 87 -4.79 4.46 30.60
N THR A 88 -6.11 4.33 30.70
CA THR A 88 -6.86 3.24 30.05
C THR A 88 -6.81 3.37 28.53
N THR A 89 -6.91 4.58 28.00
CA THR A 89 -6.79 4.85 26.57
C THR A 89 -5.41 4.44 26.06
N ASP A 90 -4.35 4.75 26.78
CA ASP A 90 -2.99 4.35 26.40
C ASP A 90 -2.77 2.84 26.48
N LYS A 91 -3.35 2.16 27.47
CA LYS A 91 -3.36 0.69 27.54
C LYS A 91 -4.10 0.07 26.35
N ILE A 92 -5.23 0.64 25.93
CA ILE A 92 -5.97 0.17 24.75
C ILE A 92 -5.12 0.34 23.48
N LYS A 93 -4.36 1.43 23.34
CA LYS A 93 -3.41 1.59 22.22
C LYS A 93 -2.33 0.50 22.22
N GLN A 94 -1.78 0.15 23.39
CA GLN A 94 -0.80 -0.95 23.50
C GLN A 94 -1.42 -2.31 23.15
N LEU A 95 -2.65 -2.56 23.57
CA LEU A 95 -3.39 -3.77 23.19
C LEU A 95 -3.62 -3.82 21.68
N ALA A 96 -4.02 -2.72 21.06
CA ALA A 96 -4.18 -2.63 19.60
C ALA A 96 -2.86 -2.97 18.87
N GLN A 97 -1.73 -2.43 19.32
CA GLN A 97 -0.42 -2.79 18.77
C GLN A 97 -0.09 -4.28 18.91
N THR A 98 -0.48 -4.90 20.03
CA THR A 98 -0.27 -6.33 20.27
C THR A 98 -1.14 -7.19 19.36
N VAL A 99 -2.40 -6.77 19.14
CA VAL A 99 -3.30 -7.42 18.18
C VAL A 99 -2.72 -7.32 16.77
N ASP A 100 -2.23 -6.15 16.33
CA ASP A 100 -1.58 -5.98 15.03
C ASP A 100 -0.34 -6.87 14.87
N GLN A 101 0.45 -7.03 15.93
CA GLN A 101 1.61 -7.94 15.92
C GLN A 101 1.19 -9.41 15.79
N THR A 102 0.09 -9.78 16.45
CA THR A 102 -0.46 -11.13 16.38
C THR A 102 -1.04 -11.41 15.00
N ASP A 103 -1.72 -10.44 14.39
CA ASP A 103 -2.24 -10.53 13.03
C ASP A 103 -1.12 -10.76 12.01
N LYS A 104 -0.02 -9.99 12.10
CA LYS A 104 1.19 -10.21 11.30
C LYS A 104 1.78 -11.61 11.49
N LEU A 105 1.74 -12.13 12.71
CA LEU A 105 2.23 -13.48 12.99
C LEU A 105 1.30 -14.53 12.37
N LEU A 106 -0.02 -14.36 12.45
CA LEU A 106 -1.01 -15.23 11.80
C LEU A 106 -0.89 -15.19 10.26
N ASP A 107 -0.66 -14.03 9.67
CA ASP A 107 -0.34 -13.89 8.25
C ASP A 107 0.91 -14.68 7.88
N LEU A 108 1.94 -14.61 8.72
CA LEU A 108 3.18 -15.35 8.52
C LEU A 108 2.95 -16.87 8.64
N TRP A 109 2.18 -17.33 9.63
CA TRP A 109 1.80 -18.74 9.73
C TRP A 109 0.99 -19.20 8.53
N THR A 110 0.06 -18.38 8.05
CA THR A 110 -0.73 -18.67 6.83
C THR A 110 0.18 -18.82 5.61
N LYS A 111 1.16 -17.92 5.45
CA LYS A 111 2.17 -18.02 4.38
C LYS A 111 3.05 -19.26 4.50
N ILE A 112 3.54 -19.58 5.70
CA ILE A 112 4.37 -20.78 5.92
C ILE A 112 3.58 -22.04 5.58
N LEU A 113 2.34 -22.13 6.04
CA LEU A 113 1.49 -23.29 5.76
C LEU A 113 1.13 -23.40 4.28
N SER A 114 0.83 -22.29 3.61
CA SER A 114 0.62 -22.27 2.16
C SER A 114 1.88 -22.72 1.40
N GLN A 115 3.06 -22.26 1.82
CA GLN A 115 4.32 -22.70 1.24
C GLN A 115 4.59 -24.18 1.51
N ALA A 116 4.30 -24.68 2.71
CA ALA A 116 4.45 -26.09 3.07
C ALA A 116 3.49 -26.99 2.29
N GLU A 117 2.25 -26.54 2.06
CA GLU A 117 1.32 -27.25 1.18
C GLU A 117 1.81 -27.23 -0.26
N HIS A 118 2.30 -26.08 -0.73
CA HIS A 118 2.85 -25.97 -2.08
C HIS A 118 4.05 -26.90 -2.27
N THR A 119 5.01 -26.93 -1.32
CA THR A 119 6.16 -27.83 -1.38
C THR A 119 5.73 -29.29 -1.27
N LYS A 120 4.72 -29.62 -0.47
CA LYS A 120 4.13 -30.96 -0.44
C LYS A 120 3.57 -31.35 -1.81
N ARG A 121 2.71 -30.51 -2.39
CA ARG A 121 2.13 -30.77 -3.72
C ARG A 121 3.22 -30.91 -4.79
N LEU A 122 4.27 -30.10 -4.67
CA LEU A 122 5.43 -30.15 -5.56
C LEU A 122 6.19 -31.48 -5.40
N LEU A 123 6.44 -31.92 -4.15
CA LEU A 123 7.05 -33.23 -3.83
C LEU A 123 6.20 -34.43 -4.27
N GLU A 124 4.87 -34.30 -4.21
CA GLU A 124 3.92 -35.33 -4.63
C GLU A 124 3.68 -35.36 -6.14
N ASP A 125 4.04 -34.31 -6.87
CA ASP A 125 3.91 -34.25 -8.33
C ASP A 125 4.96 -35.16 -8.99
N PRO A 126 4.56 -36.27 -9.65
CA PRO A 126 5.50 -37.18 -10.31
C PRO A 126 6.23 -36.54 -11.50
N ASN A 127 5.77 -35.40 -12.00
CA ASN A 127 6.43 -34.62 -13.04
C ASN A 127 7.43 -33.60 -12.49
N TRP A 128 7.56 -33.46 -11.17
CA TRP A 128 8.54 -32.55 -10.60
C TRP A 128 9.95 -33.11 -10.72
N GLN A 129 10.59 -32.80 -11.85
CA GLN A 129 11.95 -33.22 -12.19
C GLN A 129 13.03 -32.29 -11.59
N GLY A 130 12.71 -31.56 -10.51
CA GLY A 130 13.63 -30.71 -9.77
C GLY A 130 14.26 -29.56 -10.58
N MET A 131 15.40 -29.06 -10.08
CA MET A 131 16.23 -28.08 -10.79
C MET A 131 16.86 -28.63 -12.07
N ASP A 132 16.92 -29.94 -12.23
CA ASP A 132 17.59 -30.58 -13.37
C ASP A 132 16.82 -30.34 -14.67
N MET A 133 15.48 -30.37 -14.64
CA MET A 133 14.68 -29.92 -15.80
C MET A 133 14.76 -28.43 -16.06
N CYS A 134 14.88 -27.62 -15.01
CA CYS A 134 15.06 -26.17 -15.17
C CYS A 134 16.42 -25.87 -15.83
N ARG A 135 17.48 -26.59 -15.43
CA ARG A 135 18.81 -26.53 -16.06
C ARG A 135 18.83 -27.08 -17.47
N LEU A 136 18.16 -28.21 -17.72
CA LEU A 136 18.07 -28.80 -19.05
C LEU A 136 17.30 -27.89 -20.01
N ARG A 137 16.20 -27.28 -19.53
CA ARG A 137 15.42 -26.31 -20.29
C ARG A 137 16.20 -25.02 -20.56
N LEU A 138 16.94 -24.50 -19.58
CA LEU A 138 17.81 -23.34 -19.77
C LEU A 138 18.90 -23.62 -20.82
N ARG A 139 19.58 -24.77 -20.72
CA ARG A 139 20.57 -25.20 -21.71
C ARG A 139 19.97 -25.35 -23.11
N SER A 140 18.74 -25.85 -23.22
CA SER A 140 18.07 -25.96 -24.51
C SER A 140 17.70 -24.62 -25.15
N TYR A 141 17.47 -23.58 -24.34
CA TYR A 141 17.27 -22.22 -24.85
C TYR A 141 18.58 -21.61 -25.36
N ASP A 142 19.67 -21.75 -24.60
CA ASP A 142 21.00 -21.29 -25.03
C ASP A 142 21.44 -21.97 -26.34
N ASP A 143 21.18 -23.28 -26.47
CA ASP A 143 21.47 -24.04 -27.69
C ASP A 143 20.59 -23.57 -28.87
N GLN A 144 19.32 -23.21 -28.65
CA GLN A 144 18.44 -22.68 -29.69
C GLN A 144 18.90 -21.30 -30.17
N ASP A 145 19.28 -20.41 -29.27
CA ASP A 145 19.75 -19.06 -29.61
C ASP A 145 21.06 -19.13 -30.41
N MET A 146 21.97 -20.02 -30.03
CA MET A 146 23.20 -20.28 -30.79
C MET A 146 22.90 -20.79 -32.21
N VAL A 147 21.94 -21.71 -32.37
CA VAL A 147 21.54 -22.22 -33.69
C VAL A 147 20.89 -21.13 -34.55
N MET A 148 20.11 -20.24 -33.94
CA MET A 148 19.49 -19.11 -34.66
C MET A 148 20.54 -18.10 -35.12
N ALA A 149 21.50 -17.74 -34.26
CA ALA A 149 22.60 -16.86 -34.61
C ALA A 149 23.49 -17.45 -35.73
N GLN A 150 23.77 -18.74 -35.69
CA GLN A 150 24.54 -19.44 -36.73
C GLN A 150 23.83 -19.38 -38.09
N LYS A 151 22.51 -19.60 -38.10
CA LYS A 151 21.70 -19.53 -39.33
C LYS A 151 21.65 -18.12 -39.91
N GLU A 152 21.57 -17.11 -39.05
CA GLU A 152 21.60 -15.71 -39.48
C GLU A 152 22.95 -15.37 -40.12
N GLU A 153 24.06 -15.74 -39.48
CA GLU A 153 25.41 -15.52 -40.01
C GLU A 153 25.61 -16.22 -41.37
N ASP A 154 25.17 -17.47 -41.50
CA ASP A 154 25.26 -18.21 -42.76
C ASP A 154 24.41 -17.57 -43.87
N SER A 155 23.24 -17.03 -43.51
CA SER A 155 22.36 -16.31 -44.46
C SER A 155 22.98 -14.99 -44.93
N GLU A 156 23.62 -14.24 -44.03
CA GLU A 156 24.32 -13.00 -44.38
C GLU A 156 25.53 -13.27 -45.28
N ARG A 157 26.28 -14.34 -45.01
CA ARG A 157 27.41 -14.77 -45.86
C ARG A 157 26.94 -15.10 -47.28
N LEU A 158 25.84 -15.85 -47.41
CA LEU A 158 25.24 -16.18 -48.71
C LEU A 158 24.80 -14.91 -49.47
N MET A 159 24.12 -13.98 -48.80
CA MET A 159 23.67 -12.73 -49.41
C MET A 159 24.84 -11.87 -49.89
N LYS A 160 25.90 -11.77 -49.08
CA LYS A 160 27.11 -11.01 -49.41
C LYS A 160 27.87 -11.62 -50.59
N ASP A 161 27.92 -12.94 -50.68
CA ASP A 161 28.57 -13.61 -51.80
C ASP A 161 27.75 -13.48 -53.09
N GLU A 162 26.43 -13.55 -53.02
CA GLU A 162 25.56 -13.29 -54.18
C GLU A 162 25.70 -11.84 -54.68
N GLU A 163 25.77 -10.86 -53.77
CA GLU A 163 25.99 -9.46 -54.12
C GLU A 163 27.36 -9.23 -54.78
N LYS A 164 28.42 -9.85 -54.26
CA LYS A 164 29.76 -9.80 -54.89
C LYS A 164 29.73 -10.38 -56.29
N GLU A 165 29.01 -11.49 -56.52
CA GLU A 165 28.89 -12.09 -57.85
C GLU A 165 28.10 -11.20 -58.82
N ARG A 166 27.02 -10.54 -58.37
CA ARG A 166 26.31 -9.54 -59.19
C ARG A 166 27.22 -8.35 -59.53
N ALA A 167 27.96 -7.81 -58.56
CA ALA A 167 28.89 -6.71 -58.78
C ALA A 167 30.02 -7.06 -59.76
N LYS A 168 30.60 -8.26 -59.65
CA LYS A 168 31.60 -8.79 -60.61
C LYS A 168 31.00 -8.92 -62.01
N GLY A 169 29.76 -9.41 -62.11
CA GLY A 169 29.02 -9.52 -63.37
C GLY A 169 28.83 -8.18 -64.07
N ASP A 170 28.43 -7.15 -63.32
CA ASP A 170 28.19 -5.81 -63.86
C ASP A 170 29.50 -5.07 -64.21
N TYR A 171 30.54 -5.22 -63.40
CA TYR A 171 31.89 -4.73 -63.73
C TYR A 171 32.40 -5.32 -65.06
N LYS A 172 32.20 -6.62 -65.28
CA LYS A 172 32.57 -7.30 -66.54
C LYS A 172 31.76 -6.78 -67.73
N LYS A 173 30.47 -6.49 -67.56
CA LYS A 173 29.62 -5.90 -68.62
C LYS A 173 30.07 -4.47 -68.95
N GLU A 174 30.35 -3.63 -67.96
CA GLU A 174 30.77 -2.24 -68.18
C GLU A 174 32.14 -2.15 -68.87
N ARG A 175 33.08 -3.03 -68.51
CA ARG A 175 34.37 -3.14 -69.22
C ARG A 175 34.19 -3.51 -70.69
N ARG A 176 33.23 -4.40 -71.02
CA ARG A 176 32.89 -4.74 -72.42
C ARG A 176 32.28 -3.55 -73.17
N ARG A 177 31.44 -2.74 -72.51
CA ARG A 177 30.87 -1.51 -73.09
C ARG A 177 31.92 -0.44 -73.36
N LYS A 178 32.87 -0.25 -72.44
CA LYS A 178 33.98 0.70 -72.63
C LYS A 178 34.88 0.29 -73.79
N LYS A 179 35.26 -0.98 -73.88
CA LYS A 179 36.03 -1.50 -75.03
C LYS A 179 35.30 -1.28 -76.37
N LYS A 180 33.98 -1.52 -76.43
CA LYS A 180 33.18 -1.23 -77.64
C LYS A 180 33.12 0.26 -77.98
N ARG A 181 33.10 1.17 -77.00
CA ARG A 181 33.12 2.63 -77.22
C ARG A 181 34.46 3.11 -77.76
N ASP A 182 35.56 2.55 -77.23
CA ASP A 182 36.92 2.87 -77.67
C ASP A 182 37.18 2.36 -79.10
N ASP A 183 36.64 1.19 -79.46
CA ASP A 183 36.71 0.64 -80.83
C ASP A 183 35.88 1.47 -81.85
N THR A 184 34.81 2.14 -81.42
CA THR A 184 33.98 3.02 -82.28
C THR A 184 34.51 4.44 -82.46
N HIS A 185 35.51 4.87 -81.66
CA HIS A 185 36.09 6.22 -81.75
C HIS A 185 37.39 6.26 -82.57
N PHE A 186 37.83 5.10 -83.10
CA PHE A 186 39.06 4.90 -83.87
C PHE A 186 38.80 4.44 -85.33
N SER A 187 37.57 4.60 -85.84
CA SER A 187 37.22 4.52 -87.27
C SER A 187 36.63 5.85 -87.72
#